data_AF-A0A7W1GF20-F1
#
_entry.id   AF-A0A7W1GF20-F1
#
_cell.length_a   1.000
_cell.length_b   1.000
_cell.length_c   1.000
_cell.angle_alpha   90.00
_cell.angle_beta   90.00
_cell.angle_gamma   90.00
#
_symmetry.space_group_name_H-M   'P 1'
#
loop_
_entity.id
_entity.type
_entity.pdbx_description
1 polymer ?
#
loop_
_entity_poly.entity_id
_entity_poly.type
_entity_poly.pdbx_seq_one_letter_code
_entity_poly.pdbx_strand_id
1 'polypeptide(L)'
;MKYNYYRRREQWFVIFVIMTAFCLFPLTLLAQQETTVTQSAPRATTTAPHADEVRALWVVRTTLTSPEKIRRMVERAHANGFNTLIVQVRGRGDAYYGAQWEPRSATLKDQPQTFDPLATTLAETKRRDLKVHAWINTNLLANLDELPADP
;
A
#
# COMPACT_ATOMS: atom_id res chain seq x y z
N MET A 1 -33.48 -1.66 14.43
CA MET A 1 -33.07 -0.48 15.22
C MET A 1 -31.59 -0.21 14.93
N LYS A 2 -31.35 0.82 14.13
CA LYS A 2 -30.10 1.52 13.73
C LYS A 2 -28.72 0.91 14.11
N TYR A 3 -28.05 0.26 13.16
CA TYR A 3 -26.59 0.07 13.17
C TYR A 3 -26.00 0.15 11.74
N ASN A 4 -26.35 1.22 11.02
CA ASN A 4 -25.88 1.44 9.66
C ASN A 4 -25.83 2.95 9.32
N TYR A 5 -25.16 3.76 10.15
CA TYR A 5 -25.20 5.23 10.06
C TYR A 5 -23.84 5.93 9.83
N TYR A 6 -22.68 5.26 9.89
CA TYR A 6 -21.38 5.91 9.64
C TYR A 6 -20.65 5.36 8.42
N ARG A 7 -21.39 5.30 7.31
CA ARG A 7 -20.88 5.08 5.96
C ARG A 7 -21.01 6.41 5.22
N ARG A 8 -19.90 6.93 4.68
CA ARG A 8 -19.90 7.73 3.43
C ARG A 8 -20.40 9.19 3.50
N ARG A 9 -19.99 10.02 4.49
CA ARG A 9 -20.26 11.48 4.44
C ARG A 9 -19.10 12.44 4.74
N GLU A 10 -17.92 11.98 5.14
CA GLU A 10 -16.81 12.89 5.52
C GLU A 10 -15.59 12.87 4.58
N GLN A 11 -15.65 12.10 3.48
CA GLN A 11 -14.55 11.99 2.50
C GLN A 11 -14.74 12.90 1.27
N TRP A 12 -15.84 13.66 1.18
CA TRP A 12 -16.14 14.53 0.04
C TRP A 12 -15.98 16.04 0.34
N PHE A 13 -15.91 16.45 1.61
CA PHE A 13 -15.87 17.86 1.99
C PHE A 13 -14.47 18.50 2.01
N VAL A 14 -13.40 17.69 2.07
CA VAL A 14 -12.02 18.19 2.11
C VAL A 14 -11.45 18.47 0.70
N ILE A 15 -12.03 17.88 -0.34
CA ILE A 15 -11.56 18.02 -1.74
C ILE A 15 -12.17 19.26 -2.44
N PHE A 16 -13.24 19.87 -1.91
CA PHE A 16 -14.00 20.91 -2.64
C PHE A 16 -13.70 22.38 -2.25
N VAL A 17 -12.80 22.64 -1.28
CA VAL A 17 -12.56 24.00 -0.76
C VAL A 17 -11.30 24.68 -1.34
N ILE A 18 -10.47 23.98 -2.14
CA ILE A 18 -9.19 24.54 -2.64
C ILE A 18 -9.27 25.12 -4.08
N MET A 19 -10.43 25.11 -4.76
CA MET A 19 -10.52 25.44 -6.19
C MET A 19 -11.39 26.65 -6.59
N THR A 20 -11.80 27.53 -5.68
CA THR A 20 -12.78 28.60 -6.02
C THR A 20 -12.43 29.99 -5.48
N ALA A 21 -11.17 30.42 -5.63
CA ALA A 21 -10.84 31.82 -5.42
C ALA A 21 -9.57 32.23 -6.17
N PHE A 22 -9.63 32.39 -7.49
CA PHE A 22 -8.86 33.43 -8.20
C PHE A 22 -9.39 33.54 -9.64
N CYS A 23 -9.52 34.78 -10.10
CA CYS A 23 -9.79 35.20 -11.49
C CYS A 23 -11.27 35.32 -11.92
N LEU A 24 -11.99 36.25 -11.28
CA LEU A 24 -12.88 37.16 -12.02
C LEU A 24 -12.00 38.24 -12.69
N PHE A 25 -11.65 38.05 -13.96
CA PHE A 25 -11.12 39.12 -14.82
C PHE A 25 -12.04 39.28 -16.04
N PRO A 26 -12.50 40.50 -16.34
CA PRO A 26 -13.59 40.73 -17.28
C PRO A 26 -13.16 40.60 -18.74
N LEU A 27 -14.19 40.34 -19.55
CA LEU A 27 -14.24 40.34 -21.00
C LEU A 27 -13.69 41.67 -21.59
N THR A 28 -12.58 41.62 -22.33
CA THR A 28 -12.24 42.64 -23.34
C THR A 28 -11.78 41.97 -24.62
N LEU A 29 -12.35 42.46 -25.71
CA LEU A 29 -12.37 41.96 -27.07
C LEU A 29 -11.12 42.41 -27.87
N LEU A 30 -10.73 41.59 -28.85
CA LEU A 30 -9.90 41.90 -30.04
C LEU A 30 -8.43 42.30 -29.83
N ALA A 31 -7.53 41.33 -30.04
CA ALA A 31 -6.41 41.46 -30.99
C ALA A 31 -5.87 40.07 -31.33
N GLN A 32 -5.96 39.69 -32.60
CA GLN A 32 -5.25 38.52 -33.14
C GLN A 32 -3.74 38.78 -33.04
N GLN A 33 -3.01 37.84 -32.45
CA GLN A 33 -1.60 37.62 -32.79
C GLN A 33 -1.41 36.14 -33.07
N GLU A 34 -1.29 35.80 -34.36
CA GLU A 34 -0.65 34.56 -34.78
C GLU A 34 0.83 34.65 -34.43
N THR A 35 1.23 34.05 -33.32
CA THR A 35 2.63 33.69 -33.11
C THR A 35 2.77 32.22 -33.47
N THR A 36 3.48 31.96 -34.56
CA THR A 36 4.04 30.67 -34.94
C THR A 36 4.68 29.99 -33.73
N VAL A 37 3.99 28.97 -33.20
CA VAL A 37 4.60 28.05 -32.25
C VAL A 37 5.57 27.19 -33.04
N THR A 38 6.87 27.48 -32.95
CA THR A 38 7.90 26.49 -33.26
C THR A 38 7.66 25.31 -32.32
N GLN A 39 7.07 24.25 -32.86
CA GLN A 39 6.80 23.01 -32.14
C GLN A 39 8.13 22.31 -31.87
N SER A 40 8.76 22.62 -30.74
CA SER A 40 9.80 21.79 -30.15
C SER A 40 9.19 20.42 -29.89
N ALA A 41 9.70 19.38 -30.57
CA ALA A 41 9.29 18.00 -30.35
C ALA A 41 9.26 17.68 -28.83
N PRO A 42 8.31 16.86 -28.35
CA PRO A 42 8.32 16.45 -26.96
C PRO A 42 9.65 15.74 -26.70
N ARG A 43 10.56 16.40 -25.97
CA ARG A 43 11.74 15.73 -25.43
C ARG A 43 11.19 14.69 -24.48
N ALA A 44 11.11 13.45 -24.96
CA ALA A 44 10.93 12.29 -24.11
C ALA A 44 12.03 12.37 -23.06
N THR A 45 11.64 12.89 -21.89
CA THR A 45 12.54 12.92 -20.75
C THR A 45 12.42 11.53 -20.19
N THR A 46 13.11 10.58 -20.82
CA THR A 46 13.41 9.30 -20.19
C THR A 46 14.40 9.64 -19.08
N THR A 47 13.89 10.17 -17.97
CA THR A 47 14.63 10.24 -16.72
C THR A 47 14.98 8.79 -16.41
N ALA A 48 16.25 8.43 -16.59
CA ALA A 48 16.76 7.17 -16.11
C ALA A 48 16.36 7.05 -14.62
N PRO A 49 15.86 5.90 -14.16
CA PRO A 49 15.43 5.76 -12.77
C PRO A 49 16.58 6.20 -11.85
N HIS A 50 16.30 7.16 -10.97
CA HIS A 50 17.24 7.53 -9.92
C HIS A 50 17.54 6.26 -9.12
N ALA A 51 18.81 5.89 -9.00
CA ALA A 51 19.23 4.69 -8.26
C ALA A 51 18.72 4.67 -6.81
N ASP A 52 18.35 5.85 -6.28
CA ASP A 52 17.86 6.07 -4.93
C ASP A 52 16.33 6.10 -4.80
N GLU A 53 15.57 6.00 -5.90
CA GLU A 53 14.11 6.07 -5.84
C GLU A 53 13.52 4.82 -5.16
N VAL A 54 12.69 5.02 -4.13
CA VAL A 54 11.94 3.94 -3.48
C VAL A 54 10.53 3.88 -4.04
N ARG A 55 10.20 2.76 -4.70
CA ARG A 55 8.85 2.43 -5.16
C ARG A 55 8.33 1.29 -4.30
N ALA A 56 7.72 1.66 -3.19
CA ALA A 56 7.26 0.73 -2.16
C ALA A 56 5.78 0.34 -2.34
N LEU A 57 5.49 -0.93 -2.10
CA LEU A 57 4.13 -1.45 -1.96
C LEU A 57 3.85 -1.81 -0.50
N TRP A 58 2.76 -1.25 0.04
CA TRP A 58 2.29 -1.58 1.38
C TRP A 58 1.45 -2.87 1.34
N VAL A 59 1.89 -3.90 2.06
CA VAL A 59 1.28 -5.23 2.07
C VAL A 59 0.63 -5.48 3.42
N VAL A 60 -0.69 -5.63 3.41
CA VAL A 60 -1.48 -5.97 4.60
C VAL A 60 -1.38 -7.46 4.93
N ARG A 61 -1.48 -7.79 6.22
CA ARG A 61 -1.29 -9.15 6.76
C ARG A 61 -2.22 -10.21 6.15
N THR A 62 -3.42 -9.82 5.70
CA THR A 62 -4.39 -10.72 5.05
C THR A 62 -3.93 -11.26 3.69
N THR A 63 -2.87 -10.68 3.12
CA THR A 63 -2.19 -11.17 1.92
C THR A 63 -1.23 -12.32 2.23
N LEU A 64 -0.81 -12.47 3.49
CA LEU A 64 0.19 -13.43 3.94
C LEU A 64 -0.41 -14.80 4.34
N THR A 65 -1.68 -15.05 4.05
CA THR A 65 -2.40 -16.22 4.58
C THR A 65 -2.15 -17.53 3.83
N SER A 66 -1.47 -17.49 2.67
CA SER A 66 -1.07 -18.71 1.95
C SER A 66 0.15 -18.47 1.06
N PRO A 67 0.95 -19.51 0.75
CA PRO A 67 2.09 -19.41 -0.16
C PRO A 67 1.72 -18.85 -1.53
N GLU A 68 0.55 -19.23 -2.08
CA GLU A 68 0.12 -18.81 -3.41
C GLU A 68 -0.25 -17.33 -3.44
N LYS A 69 -0.87 -16.81 -2.37
CA LYS A 69 -1.16 -15.37 -2.26
C LYS A 69 0.14 -14.56 -2.19
N ILE A 70 1.11 -15.02 -1.40
CA ILE A 70 2.44 -14.40 -1.29
C ILE A 70 3.13 -14.39 -2.66
N ARG A 71 3.20 -15.55 -3.33
CA ARG A 71 3.81 -15.66 -4.67
C ARG A 71 3.18 -14.68 -5.66
N ARG A 72 1.84 -14.66 -5.75
CA ARG A 72 1.12 -13.75 -6.66
C ARG A 72 1.34 -12.28 -6.30
N MET A 73 1.42 -11.94 -5.02
CA MET A 73 1.69 -10.57 -4.58
C MET A 73 3.09 -10.14 -5.03
N VAL A 74 4.10 -10.97 -4.79
CA VAL A 74 5.49 -10.70 -5.18
C VAL A 74 5.63 -10.58 -6.70
N GLU A 75 5.01 -11.49 -7.46
CA GLU A 75 4.99 -11.44 -8.93
C GLU A 75 4.38 -10.15 -9.45
N ARG A 76 3.24 -9.74 -8.89
CA ARG A 76 2.57 -8.49 -9.29
C ARG A 76 3.39 -7.27 -8.90
N ALA A 77 3.99 -7.25 -7.72
CA ALA A 77 4.82 -6.13 -7.28
C ALA A 77 6.01 -5.94 -8.24
N HIS A 78 6.73 -7.01 -8.55
CA HIS A 78 7.83 -6.98 -9.51
C HIS A 78 7.36 -6.57 -10.92
N ALA A 79 6.28 -7.17 -11.43
CA ALA A 79 5.76 -6.87 -12.77
C ALA A 79 5.29 -5.42 -12.93
N ASN A 80 4.92 -4.74 -11.85
CA ASN A 80 4.51 -3.33 -11.85
C ASN A 80 5.66 -2.37 -11.47
N GLY A 81 6.91 -2.86 -11.41
CA GLY A 81 8.09 -2.02 -11.23
C GLY A 81 8.35 -1.55 -9.79
N PHE A 82 7.66 -2.11 -8.78
CA PHE A 82 8.00 -1.86 -7.38
C PHE A 82 9.37 -2.47 -7.07
N ASN A 83 10.12 -1.83 -6.16
CA ASN A 83 11.43 -2.31 -5.70
C ASN A 83 11.46 -2.65 -4.20
N THR A 84 10.40 -2.29 -3.47
CA THR A 84 10.35 -2.42 -2.01
C THR A 84 8.97 -2.91 -1.56
N LEU A 85 8.92 -3.84 -0.61
CA LEU A 85 7.71 -4.29 0.07
C LEU A 85 7.74 -3.87 1.54
N ILE A 86 6.68 -3.22 2.00
CA ILE A 86 6.47 -2.92 3.42
C ILE A 86 5.39 -3.88 3.92
N VAL A 87 5.79 -4.92 4.65
CA VAL A 87 4.96 -6.11 4.90
C VAL A 87 4.48 -6.12 6.34
N GLN A 88 3.16 -6.09 6.55
CA GLN A 88 2.58 -6.19 7.90
C GLN A 88 2.74 -7.60 8.47
N VAL A 89 3.74 -7.81 9.31
CA VAL A 89 4.05 -9.12 9.90
C VAL A 89 3.48 -9.30 11.31
N ARG A 90 3.10 -8.19 11.98
CA ARG A 90 2.40 -8.17 13.26
C ARG A 90 1.19 -7.24 13.20
N GLY A 91 0.01 -7.78 13.47
CA GLY A 91 -1.27 -7.09 13.32
C GLY A 91 -1.87 -6.61 14.63
N ARG A 92 -2.51 -7.53 15.35
CA ARG A 92 -3.23 -7.31 16.62
C ARG A 92 -2.66 -8.22 17.70
N GLY A 93 -1.37 -8.08 17.97
CA GLY A 93 -0.64 -8.98 18.86
C GLY A 93 -0.32 -10.35 18.25
N ASP A 94 -0.75 -10.61 17.02
CA ASP A 94 -0.55 -11.87 16.32
C ASP A 94 0.57 -11.81 15.28
N ALA A 95 1.30 -12.92 15.15
CA ALA A 95 2.46 -13.06 14.27
C ALA A 95 2.15 -13.79 12.96
N TYR A 96 2.74 -13.27 11.89
CA TYR A 96 2.83 -13.88 10.55
C TYR A 96 4.28 -14.29 10.23
N TYR A 97 4.98 -14.75 11.26
CA TYR A 97 6.36 -15.25 11.25
C TYR A 97 6.54 -16.26 12.40
N GLY A 98 7.62 -17.03 12.38
CA GLY A 98 8.00 -17.88 13.51
C GLY A 98 8.41 -17.04 14.72
N ALA A 99 7.45 -16.77 15.61
CA ALA A 99 7.66 -15.99 16.83
C ALA A 99 7.81 -16.90 18.06
N GLN A 100 8.65 -16.49 19.02
CA GLN A 100 8.76 -17.15 20.32
C GLN A 100 7.72 -16.64 21.33
N TRP A 101 7.34 -15.37 21.22
CA TRP A 101 6.52 -14.67 22.23
C TRP A 101 5.13 -14.33 21.71
N GLU A 102 5.02 -13.85 20.48
CA GLU A 102 3.72 -13.53 19.90
C GLU A 102 2.97 -14.80 19.46
N PRO A 103 1.66 -14.89 19.75
CA PRO A 103 0.83 -15.98 19.24
C PRO A 103 0.79 -15.95 17.70
N ARG A 104 0.77 -17.13 17.09
CA ARG A 104 0.52 -17.28 15.65
C ARG A 104 -0.88 -16.77 15.32
N SER A 105 -1.02 -16.04 14.20
CA SER A 105 -2.33 -15.54 13.78
C SER A 105 -3.35 -16.66 13.56
N ALA A 106 -4.55 -16.47 14.11
CA ALA A 106 -5.70 -17.34 13.88
C ALA A 106 -6.08 -17.45 12.39
N THR A 107 -5.70 -16.46 11.57
CA THR A 107 -5.91 -16.50 10.11
C THR A 107 -5.04 -17.53 9.39
N LEU A 108 -4.03 -18.09 10.07
CA LEU A 108 -3.14 -19.14 9.56
C LEU A 108 -3.51 -20.53 10.08
N LYS A 109 -4.66 -20.70 10.76
CA LYS A 109 -5.10 -21.97 11.36
C LYS A 109 -5.17 -23.14 10.37
N ASP A 110 -5.50 -22.85 9.11
CA ASP A 110 -5.65 -23.84 8.04
C ASP A 110 -4.33 -24.08 7.28
N GLN A 111 -3.23 -23.45 7.71
CA GLN A 111 -1.89 -23.65 7.15
C GLN A 111 -1.06 -24.56 8.05
N PRO A 112 -0.10 -25.32 7.50
CA PRO A 112 0.84 -26.11 8.30
C PRO A 112 1.54 -25.25 9.37
N GLN A 113 1.84 -25.84 10.53
CA GLN A 113 2.59 -25.14 11.59
C GLN A 113 3.99 -24.70 11.13
N THR A 114 4.56 -25.44 10.17
CA THR A 114 5.84 -25.12 9.52
C THR A 114 5.76 -23.95 8.53
N PHE A 115 4.56 -23.48 8.17
CA PHE A 115 4.41 -22.35 7.27
C PHE A 115 4.72 -21.04 7.98
N ASP A 116 5.83 -20.41 7.60
CA ASP A 116 6.22 -19.05 8.00
C ASP A 116 5.97 -18.08 6.82
N PRO A 117 4.97 -17.18 6.92
CA PRO A 117 4.67 -16.24 5.85
C PRO A 117 5.78 -15.23 5.54
N LEU A 118 6.51 -14.74 6.55
CA LEU A 118 7.61 -13.80 6.35
C LEU A 118 8.78 -14.49 5.65
N ALA A 119 9.17 -15.67 6.13
CA ALA A 119 10.22 -16.46 5.48
C ALA A 119 9.87 -16.81 4.03
N THR A 120 8.61 -17.18 3.77
CA THR A 120 8.10 -17.42 2.41
C THR A 120 8.18 -16.16 1.55
N THR A 121 7.85 -15.00 2.11
CA THR A 121 7.95 -13.71 1.41
C THR A 121 9.39 -13.41 1.03
N LEU A 122 10.34 -13.55 1.96
CA LEU A 122 11.77 -13.34 1.72
C LEU A 122 12.34 -14.30 0.65
N ALA A 123 11.89 -15.56 0.66
CA ALA A 123 12.30 -16.54 -0.33
C ALA A 123 11.81 -16.17 -1.75
N GLU A 124 10.58 -15.68 -1.88
CA GLU A 124 10.01 -15.27 -3.17
C GLU A 124 10.61 -13.96 -3.70
N THR A 125 10.99 -13.02 -2.82
CA THR A 125 11.58 -11.74 -3.22
C THR A 125 13.05 -11.85 -3.61
N LYS A 126 13.80 -12.81 -3.04
CA LYS A 126 15.23 -13.00 -3.32
C LYS A 126 15.55 -13.18 -4.80
N ARG A 127 14.64 -13.75 -5.58
CA ARG A 127 14.80 -13.97 -7.04
C ARG A 127 14.50 -12.72 -7.89
N ARG A 128 14.00 -11.63 -7.28
CA ARG A 128 13.36 -10.49 -7.95
C ARG A 128 13.88 -9.13 -7.48
N ASP A 129 14.99 -9.12 -6.74
CA ASP A 129 15.64 -7.92 -6.20
C ASP A 129 14.68 -6.95 -5.45
N LEU A 130 13.68 -7.52 -4.76
CA LEU A 130 12.73 -6.76 -3.95
C LEU A 130 13.23 -6.68 -2.51
N LYS A 131 13.38 -5.45 -1.99
CA LYS A 131 13.65 -5.21 -0.56
C LYS A 131 12.40 -5.49 0.26
N VAL A 132 12.57 -6.02 1.48
CA VAL A 132 11.45 -6.29 2.40
C VAL A 132 11.69 -5.55 3.71
N HIS A 133 10.74 -4.71 4.10
CA HIS A 133 10.68 -4.04 5.40
C HIS A 133 9.51 -4.61 6.20
N ALA A 134 9.80 -5.17 7.37
CA ALA A 134 8.77 -5.67 8.26
C ALA A 134 8.04 -4.48 8.94
N TRP A 135 6.72 -4.43 8.78
CA TRP A 135 5.85 -3.49 9.48
C TRP A 135 5.14 -4.19 10.64
N ILE A 136 5.25 -3.56 11.81
CA ILE A 136 4.73 -4.04 13.07
C ILE A 136 3.87 -2.95 13.70
N ASN A 137 2.65 -3.30 14.08
CA ASN A 137 1.88 -2.50 15.03
C ASN A 137 2.39 -2.78 16.44
N THR A 138 2.69 -1.77 17.26
CA THR A 138 3.25 -1.95 18.61
C THR A 138 2.18 -2.09 19.69
N ASN A 139 1.15 -1.23 19.66
CA ASN A 139 0.18 -1.07 20.76
C ASN A 139 -1.15 -1.83 20.57
N LEU A 140 -1.35 -2.45 19.41
CA LEU A 140 -2.60 -3.18 19.11
C LEU A 140 -2.43 -4.65 19.47
N LEU A 141 -3.10 -5.11 20.52
CA LEU A 141 -2.86 -6.42 21.14
C LEU A 141 -3.99 -7.45 21.00
N ALA A 142 -5.23 -7.01 20.77
CA ALA A 142 -6.37 -7.93 20.68
C ALA A 142 -7.55 -7.29 19.94
N ASN A 143 -8.49 -8.10 19.47
CA ASN A 143 -9.84 -7.64 19.09
C ASN A 143 -10.57 -7.11 20.33
N LEU A 144 -11.33 -6.02 20.20
CA LEU A 144 -12.17 -5.53 21.31
C LEU A 144 -13.48 -6.33 21.43
N ASP A 145 -13.89 -6.97 20.33
CA ASP A 145 -15.18 -7.65 20.22
C ASP A 145 -15.10 -9.16 20.56
N GLU A 146 -13.88 -9.69 20.77
CA GLU A 146 -13.63 -11.10 21.05
C GLU A 146 -12.67 -11.22 22.23
N LEU A 147 -12.99 -12.11 23.17
CA LEU A 147 -12.09 -12.42 24.29
C LEU A 147 -10.83 -13.16 23.78
N PRO A 148 -9.66 -12.93 24.40
CA PRO A 148 -8.48 -13.75 24.16
C PRO A 148 -8.78 -15.24 24.40
N ALA A 149 -8.26 -16.10 23.53
CA ALA A 149 -8.45 -17.54 23.65
C ALA A 149 -7.65 -18.16 24.81
N ASP A 150 -6.54 -17.54 25.19
CA ASP A 150 -5.63 -17.94 26.27
C ASP A 150 -5.28 -16.72 27.15
N PRO A 151 -5.04 -16.92 28.47
CA PRO A 151 -4.78 -15.87 29.46
C PRO A 151 -3.43 -15.15 29.31
#